data_AF-A0A544TAU3-F1
#
_entry.id   AF-A0A544TAU3-F1
#
_cell.length_a   1.000
_cell.length_b   1.000
_cell.length_c   1.000
_cell.angle_alpha   90.00
_cell.angle_beta   90.00
_cell.angle_gamma   90.00
#
_symmetry.space_group_name_H-M   'P 1'
#
loop_
_entity.id
_entity.type
_entity.pdbx_description
1 polymer ?
#
loop_
_entity_poly.entity_id
_entity_poly.type
_entity_poly.pdbx_seq_one_letter_code
_entity_poly.pdbx_strand_id
1 'polypeptide(L)'
;MPFVKPLPHWEAPGIEPPLSLRQNGWKAGVKPPDEYFNHLHSKAYEALKELQEYALHKDELDLSGLATDTELQAVEKIISTHLLNIENPHKVTKKQVGLEYVENYKIATQAEAETGSLNNKYMTPETTKQAVTKFTPKDVPGGFPVLDEKGKLKSDQLPNDTAIGIELLKITSLY
;
A
#
# COMPACT_ATOMS: atom_id res chain seq x y z
N MET A 1 -1.59 42.64 -10.78
CA MET A 1 -2.42 43.56 -9.95
C MET A 1 -2.70 44.78 -10.81
N PRO A 2 -3.95 45.19 -11.05
CA PRO A 2 -4.20 46.41 -11.81
C PRO A 2 -3.83 47.62 -10.95
N PHE A 3 -3.03 48.54 -11.48
CA PHE A 3 -2.70 49.80 -10.82
C PHE A 3 -3.96 50.68 -10.77
N VAL A 4 -4.42 51.04 -9.57
CA VAL A 4 -5.70 51.73 -9.35
C VAL A 4 -5.57 53.26 -9.47
N LYS A 5 -4.38 53.81 -9.20
CA LYS A 5 -4.12 55.24 -9.28
C LYS A 5 -3.39 55.57 -10.59
N PRO A 6 -3.79 56.65 -11.30
CA PRO A 6 -3.07 57.10 -12.48
C PRO A 6 -1.67 57.58 -12.10
N LEU A 7 -0.70 57.37 -13.00
CA LEU A 7 0.65 57.88 -12.81
C LEU A 7 0.67 59.41 -12.83
N PRO A 8 1.53 60.06 -12.03
CA PRO A 8 1.80 61.48 -12.16
C PRO A 8 2.31 61.77 -13.57
N HIS A 9 1.51 62.45 -14.39
CA HIS A 9 1.84 62.71 -15.78
C HIS A 9 2.72 63.96 -15.88
N TRP A 10 4.03 63.75 -16.11
CA TRP A 10 5.01 64.82 -16.20
C TRP A 10 5.92 64.62 -17.43
N GLU A 11 5.59 65.31 -18.52
CA GLU A 11 6.29 65.14 -19.82
C GLU A 11 7.34 66.22 -20.09
N ALA A 12 7.49 67.22 -19.21
CA ALA A 12 8.52 68.23 -19.38
C ALA A 12 9.90 67.57 -19.26
N PRO A 13 10.72 67.54 -20.33
CA PRO A 13 11.93 66.71 -20.39
C PRO A 13 13.00 67.15 -19.38
N GLY A 14 13.10 68.45 -19.13
CA GLY A 14 14.12 69.00 -18.24
C GLY A 14 15.54 68.94 -18.81
N ILE A 15 16.49 69.30 -17.95
CA ILE A 15 17.92 69.16 -18.20
C ILE A 15 18.52 68.33 -17.08
N GLU A 16 19.36 67.36 -17.42
CA GLU A 16 20.05 66.56 -16.41
C GLU A 16 20.98 67.44 -15.56
N PRO A 17 20.90 67.39 -14.22
CA PRO A 17 21.82 68.12 -13.36
C PRO A 17 23.28 67.68 -13.60
N PRO A 18 24.26 68.59 -13.47
CA PRO A 18 25.67 68.25 -13.61
C PRO A 18 26.09 67.19 -12.59
N LEU A 19 27.13 66.42 -12.93
CA LEU A 19 27.62 65.31 -12.10
C LEU A 19 27.89 65.71 -10.64
N SER A 20 28.42 66.91 -10.42
CA SER A 20 28.68 67.44 -9.08
C SER A 20 27.43 67.54 -8.20
N LEU A 21 26.29 67.93 -8.78
CA LEU A 21 25.00 67.99 -8.08
C LEU A 21 24.36 66.61 -7.94
N ARG A 22 24.51 65.73 -8.94
CA ARG A 22 24.05 64.34 -8.84
C ARG A 22 24.77 63.56 -7.72
N GLN A 23 26.05 63.85 -7.49
CA GLN A 23 26.84 63.19 -6.44
C GLN A 23 26.69 63.84 -5.07
N ASN A 24 26.68 65.18 -4.99
CA ASN A 24 26.77 65.90 -3.73
C ASN A 24 25.45 66.53 -3.26
N GLY A 25 24.37 66.33 -4.01
CA GLY A 25 23.04 66.85 -3.75
C GLY A 25 22.91 68.37 -3.88
N TRP A 26 21.68 68.85 -3.70
CA TRP A 26 21.38 70.28 -3.62
C TRP A 26 22.07 70.91 -2.40
N LYS A 27 22.66 72.10 -2.58
CA LYS A 27 23.25 72.86 -1.48
C LYS A 27 22.22 73.81 -0.86
N ALA A 28 22.27 73.97 0.45
CA ALA A 28 21.38 74.87 1.16
C ALA A 28 21.53 76.31 0.64
N GLY A 29 20.41 77.01 0.47
CA GLY A 29 20.37 78.39 -0.04
C GLY A 29 20.54 78.54 -1.54
N VAL A 30 20.82 77.46 -2.28
CA VAL A 30 20.85 77.47 -3.75
C VAL A 30 19.45 77.16 -4.27
N LYS A 31 18.94 78.00 -5.19
CA LYS A 31 17.70 77.74 -5.93
C LYS A 31 18.05 77.02 -7.24
N PRO A 32 17.78 75.71 -7.37
CA PRO A 32 18.02 75.00 -8.61
C PRO A 32 17.16 75.55 -9.75
N PRO A 33 17.65 75.53 -10.99
CA PRO A 33 16.82 75.64 -12.17
C PRO A 33 15.63 74.68 -12.11
N ASP A 34 14.48 75.14 -12.57
CA ASP A 34 13.26 74.34 -12.77
C ASP A 34 13.49 73.15 -13.71
N GLU A 35 14.32 73.33 -14.75
CA GLU A 35 14.68 72.27 -15.69
C GLU A 35 15.29 71.03 -15.00
N TYR A 36 15.97 71.21 -13.87
CA TYR A 36 16.53 70.09 -13.12
C TYR A 36 15.45 69.26 -12.41
N PHE A 37 14.40 69.92 -11.91
CA PHE A 37 13.24 69.24 -11.32
C PHE A 37 12.38 68.59 -12.40
N ASN A 38 12.24 69.24 -13.57
CA ASN A 38 11.57 68.65 -14.72
C ASN A 38 12.22 67.31 -15.11
N HIS A 39 13.55 67.25 -15.18
CA HIS A 39 14.29 66.03 -15.52
C HIS A 39 14.08 64.91 -14.48
N LEU A 40 14.09 65.25 -13.19
CA LEU A 40 13.83 64.26 -12.13
C LEU A 40 12.42 63.69 -12.24
N HIS A 41 11.42 64.55 -12.40
CA HIS A 41 10.02 64.14 -12.46
C HIS A 41 9.69 63.36 -13.73
N SER A 42 10.24 63.76 -14.89
CA SER A 42 10.05 63.02 -16.14
C SER A 42 10.68 61.63 -16.08
N LYS A 43 11.90 61.49 -15.56
CA LYS A 43 12.55 60.18 -15.38
C LYS A 43 11.82 59.28 -14.39
N ALA A 44 11.29 59.84 -13.30
CA ALA A 44 10.49 59.10 -12.34
C ALA A 44 9.17 58.61 -12.98
N TYR A 45 8.52 59.46 -13.79
CA TYR A 45 7.32 59.08 -14.53
C TYR A 45 7.60 57.97 -15.55
N GLU A 46 8.64 58.10 -16.37
CA GLU A 46 9.04 57.09 -17.36
C GLU A 46 9.34 55.73 -16.71
N ALA A 47 10.10 55.71 -15.62
CA ALA A 47 10.42 54.46 -14.90
C ALA A 47 9.17 53.80 -14.30
N LEU A 48 8.25 54.58 -13.73
CA LEU A 48 7.01 54.04 -13.20
C LEU A 48 6.06 53.57 -14.31
N LYS A 49 6.04 54.26 -15.45
CA LYS A 49 5.30 53.85 -16.65
C LYS A 49 5.85 52.52 -17.18
N GLU A 50 7.16 52.38 -17.29
CA GLU A 50 7.81 51.13 -17.65
C GLU A 50 7.43 50.01 -16.68
N LEU A 51 7.54 50.22 -15.37
CA LEU A 51 7.10 49.21 -14.40
C LEU A 51 5.62 48.86 -14.53
N GLN A 52 4.75 49.84 -14.78
CA GLN A 52 3.32 49.59 -14.97
C GLN A 52 3.02 48.82 -16.26
N GLU A 53 3.73 49.10 -17.36
CA GLU A 53 3.57 48.44 -18.66
C GLU A 53 4.20 47.03 -18.66
N TYR A 54 5.37 46.86 -18.06
CA TYR A 54 6.19 45.64 -18.13
C TYR A 54 6.07 44.71 -16.91
N ALA A 55 5.61 45.15 -15.73
CA ALA A 55 5.35 44.25 -14.59
C ALA A 55 4.18 43.27 -14.83
N LEU A 56 3.53 43.38 -15.99
CA LEU A 56 2.45 42.51 -16.45
C LEU A 56 2.87 41.51 -17.54
N HIS A 57 4.16 41.21 -17.72
CA HIS A 57 4.56 39.98 -18.41
C HIS A 57 4.43 38.76 -17.49
N LYS A 58 3.20 38.48 -17.06
CA LYS A 58 2.84 37.18 -16.44
C LYS A 58 3.07 36.02 -17.42
N ASP A 59 3.18 36.35 -18.71
CA ASP A 59 3.33 35.44 -19.84
C ASP A 59 4.78 34.93 -20.02
N GLU A 60 5.76 35.49 -19.30
CA GLU A 60 7.18 35.07 -19.35
C GLU A 60 7.61 34.25 -18.11
N LEU A 61 6.69 34.03 -17.16
CA LEU A 61 6.92 33.07 -16.10
C LEU A 61 6.72 31.66 -16.69
N ASP A 62 7.79 31.06 -17.19
CA ASP A 62 7.76 29.68 -17.70
C ASP A 62 7.51 28.69 -16.55
N LEU A 63 6.24 28.49 -16.24
CA LEU A 63 5.74 27.49 -15.31
C LEU A 63 5.49 26.15 -16.02
N SER A 64 5.86 25.99 -17.29
CA SER A 64 5.59 24.78 -18.07
C SER A 64 6.25 23.52 -17.52
N GLY A 65 7.23 23.68 -16.61
CA GLY A 65 7.87 22.61 -15.87
C GLY A 65 7.24 22.26 -14.51
N LEU A 66 6.24 23.02 -14.03
CA LEU A 66 5.43 22.56 -12.90
C LEU A 66 4.38 21.60 -13.41
N ALA A 67 4.21 20.48 -12.71
CA ALA A 67 3.15 19.53 -13.00
C ALA A 67 1.83 20.31 -13.11
N THR A 68 1.21 20.23 -14.28
CA THR A 68 -0.08 20.86 -14.52
C THR A 68 -1.09 20.28 -13.53
N ASP A 69 -2.12 21.04 -13.15
CA ASP A 69 -3.20 20.52 -12.29
C ASP A 69 -3.79 19.22 -12.84
N THR A 70 -3.75 19.06 -14.17
CA THR A 70 -4.13 17.84 -14.89
C THR A 70 -3.23 16.64 -14.54
N GLU A 71 -1.91 16.82 -14.50
CA GLU A 71 -0.96 15.76 -14.16
C GLU A 71 -1.05 15.37 -12.68
N LEU A 72 -1.23 16.33 -11.79
CA LEU A 72 -1.46 16.08 -10.37
C LEU A 72 -2.77 15.30 -10.14
N GLN A 73 -3.86 15.73 -10.78
CA GLN A 73 -5.14 15.01 -10.74
C GLN A 73 -5.04 13.59 -11.30
N ALA A 74 -4.25 13.38 -12.36
CA ALA A 74 -4.01 12.05 -12.91
C ALA A 74 -3.28 11.14 -11.91
N VAL A 75 -2.24 11.66 -11.23
CA VAL A 75 -1.51 10.93 -10.19
C VAL A 75 -2.42 10.60 -8.99
N GLU A 76 -3.19 11.58 -8.51
CA GLU A 76 -4.16 11.38 -7.42
C GLU A 76 -5.20 10.30 -7.77
N LYS A 77 -5.70 10.32 -9.01
CA LYS A 77 -6.64 9.32 -9.51
C LYS A 77 -6.03 7.93 -9.57
N ILE A 78 -4.79 7.80 -10.06
CA ILE A 78 -4.07 6.51 -10.14
C ILE A 78 -3.88 5.94 -8.74
N ILE A 79 -3.40 6.75 -7.79
CA ILE A 79 -3.18 6.32 -6.41
C ILE A 79 -4.50 5.92 -5.76
N SER A 80 -5.55 6.72 -5.93
CA SER A 80 -6.89 6.40 -5.40
C SER A 80 -7.43 5.10 -5.99
N THR A 81 -7.25 4.89 -7.30
CA THR A 81 -7.65 3.64 -7.97
C THR A 81 -6.86 2.46 -7.43
N HIS A 82 -5.55 2.59 -7.24
CA HIS A 82 -4.71 1.53 -6.68
C HIS A 82 -5.09 1.19 -5.22
N LEU A 83 -5.33 2.20 -4.38
CA LEU A 83 -5.77 2.00 -2.98
C LEU A 83 -7.13 1.31 -2.88
N LEU A 84 -8.05 1.60 -3.81
CA LEU A 84 -9.35 0.96 -3.89
C LEU A 84 -9.30 -0.39 -4.62
N ASN A 85 -8.22 -0.68 -5.35
CA ASN A 85 -8.04 -1.94 -6.02
C ASN A 85 -7.72 -3.04 -5.01
N ILE A 86 -8.77 -3.71 -4.57
CA ILE A 86 -8.72 -4.92 -3.74
C ILE A 86 -8.72 -6.20 -4.56
N GLU A 87 -8.58 -6.12 -5.89
CA GLU A 87 -8.20 -7.28 -6.67
C GLU A 87 -6.70 -7.52 -6.48
N ASN A 88 -6.29 -8.78 -6.66
CA ASN A 88 -4.91 -9.25 -6.58
C ASN A 88 -3.92 -8.19 -7.13
N PRO A 89 -3.04 -7.60 -6.30
CA PRO A 89 -2.33 -8.20 -5.16
C PRO A 89 -2.91 -8.03 -3.75
N HIS A 90 -3.94 -7.20 -3.54
CA HIS A 90 -4.50 -7.04 -2.21
C HIS A 90 -5.65 -8.03 -1.97
N LYS A 91 -5.72 -8.63 -0.77
CA LYS A 91 -6.81 -9.51 -0.36
C LYS A 91 -7.08 -10.72 -1.28
N VAL A 92 -6.01 -11.33 -1.80
CA VAL A 92 -6.12 -12.53 -2.64
C VAL A 92 -6.93 -13.63 -1.92
N THR A 93 -8.01 -14.06 -2.54
CA THR A 93 -8.93 -15.08 -2.04
C THR A 93 -8.38 -16.48 -2.33
N LYS A 94 -8.81 -17.50 -1.55
CA LYS A 94 -8.48 -18.91 -1.83
C LYS A 94 -8.87 -19.32 -3.26
N LYS A 95 -9.98 -18.77 -3.78
CA LYS A 95 -10.44 -18.97 -5.16
C LYS A 95 -9.44 -18.46 -6.19
N GLN A 96 -8.88 -17.27 -5.99
CA GLN A 96 -7.91 -16.68 -6.91
C GLN A 96 -6.60 -17.50 -7.02
N VAL A 97 -6.22 -18.22 -5.96
CA VAL A 97 -5.04 -19.11 -5.97
C VAL A 97 -5.37 -20.58 -6.21
N GLY A 98 -6.64 -20.91 -6.53
CA GLY A 98 -7.08 -22.28 -6.80
C GLY A 98 -7.11 -23.20 -5.56
N LEU A 99 -7.16 -22.63 -4.36
CA LEU A 99 -7.18 -23.34 -3.07
C LEU A 99 -8.55 -23.26 -2.37
N GLU A 100 -9.63 -22.97 -3.10
CA GLU A 100 -10.97 -22.75 -2.54
C GLU A 100 -11.53 -23.94 -1.76
N TYR A 101 -11.13 -25.17 -2.11
CA TYR A 101 -11.52 -26.39 -1.41
C TYR A 101 -10.50 -26.86 -0.36
N VAL A 102 -9.40 -26.13 -0.18
CA VAL A 102 -8.36 -26.48 0.78
C VAL A 102 -8.66 -25.80 2.11
N GLU A 103 -8.96 -26.62 3.11
CA GLU A 103 -9.21 -26.17 4.48
C GLU A 103 -7.90 -25.90 5.25
N ASN A 104 -7.99 -25.09 6.30
CA ASN A 104 -6.83 -24.80 7.16
C ASN A 104 -6.81 -25.73 8.38
N TYR A 105 -6.66 -27.03 8.12
CA TYR A 105 -6.60 -28.04 9.17
C TYR A 105 -5.17 -28.36 9.58
N LYS A 106 -4.98 -28.66 10.87
CA LYS A 106 -3.70 -29.14 11.39
C LYS A 106 -3.48 -30.60 10.97
N ILE A 107 -2.23 -31.05 11.03
CA ILE A 107 -1.90 -32.47 10.88
C ILE A 107 -2.39 -33.25 12.11
N ALA A 108 -2.92 -34.45 11.90
CA ALA A 108 -3.30 -35.38 12.95
C ALA A 108 -2.08 -35.95 13.67
N THR A 109 -2.15 -36.12 14.99
CA THR A 109 -1.17 -36.93 15.74
C THR A 109 -1.39 -38.42 15.52
N GLN A 110 -0.44 -39.27 15.93
CA GLN A 110 -0.60 -40.72 15.86
C GLN A 110 -1.90 -41.20 16.54
N ALA A 111 -2.16 -40.76 17.77
CA ALA A 111 -3.36 -41.17 18.51
C ALA A 111 -4.66 -40.69 17.84
N GLU A 112 -4.66 -39.47 17.29
CA GLU A 112 -5.80 -38.95 16.53
C GLU A 112 -6.04 -39.73 15.24
N ALA A 113 -4.98 -40.15 14.55
CA ALA A 113 -5.05 -40.97 13.35
C ALA A 113 -5.54 -42.39 13.65
N GLU A 114 -5.05 -43.00 14.73
CA GLU A 114 -5.46 -44.35 15.16
C GLU A 114 -6.92 -44.40 15.63
N THR A 115 -7.42 -43.32 16.26
CA THR A 115 -8.83 -43.23 16.70
C THR A 115 -9.80 -42.90 15.57
N GLY A 116 -9.34 -42.26 14.49
CA GLY A 116 -10.12 -42.04 13.26
C GLY A 116 -11.42 -41.25 13.42
N SER A 117 -11.59 -40.51 14.52
CA SER A 117 -12.87 -39.86 14.88
C SER A 117 -12.96 -38.38 14.49
N LEU A 118 -11.85 -37.77 14.06
CA LEU A 118 -11.77 -36.35 13.71
C LEU A 118 -11.94 -36.14 12.20
N ASN A 119 -12.77 -35.17 11.81
CA ASN A 119 -12.99 -34.77 10.41
C ASN A 119 -12.32 -33.44 10.02
N ASN A 120 -11.58 -32.83 10.95
CA ASN A 120 -11.00 -31.49 10.84
C ASN A 120 -9.47 -31.50 11.00
N LYS A 121 -8.82 -32.59 10.56
CA LYS A 121 -7.38 -32.78 10.55
C LYS A 121 -6.95 -33.42 9.23
N TYR A 122 -5.75 -33.08 8.76
CA TYR A 122 -5.13 -33.77 7.63
C TYR A 122 -4.26 -34.95 8.08
N MET A 123 -4.20 -35.98 7.25
CA MET A 123 -3.36 -37.16 7.45
C MET A 123 -2.08 -37.04 6.61
N THR A 124 -0.94 -37.44 7.17
CA THR A 124 0.32 -37.62 6.42
C THR A 124 0.50 -39.09 6.03
N PRO A 125 1.36 -39.40 5.05
CA PRO A 125 1.70 -40.79 4.74
C PRO A 125 2.16 -41.61 5.96
N GLU A 126 2.86 -40.97 6.90
CA GLU A 126 3.31 -41.60 8.15
C GLU A 126 2.14 -41.94 9.08
N THR A 127 1.26 -40.98 9.35
CA THR A 127 0.13 -41.18 10.26
C THR A 127 -0.91 -42.12 9.66
N THR A 128 -1.05 -42.15 8.32
CA THR A 128 -1.81 -43.21 7.61
C THR A 128 -1.19 -44.58 7.86
N LYS A 129 0.14 -44.72 7.73
CA LYS A 129 0.82 -45.99 8.01
C LYS A 129 0.59 -46.44 9.44
N GLN A 130 0.72 -45.54 10.42
CA GLN A 130 0.48 -45.84 11.83
C GLN A 130 -0.95 -46.34 12.08
N ALA A 131 -1.96 -45.62 11.56
CA ALA A 131 -3.37 -46.00 11.65
C ALA A 131 -3.65 -47.38 11.03
N VAL A 132 -3.03 -47.70 9.87
CA VAL A 132 -3.16 -49.02 9.23
C VAL A 132 -2.49 -50.11 10.06
N THR A 133 -1.26 -49.88 10.52
CA THR A 133 -0.52 -50.87 11.32
C THR A 133 -1.18 -51.20 12.66
N LYS A 134 -2.03 -50.31 13.18
CA LYS A 134 -2.80 -50.57 14.38
C LYS A 134 -3.75 -51.77 14.23
N PHE A 135 -4.25 -52.02 13.02
CA PHE A 135 -5.16 -53.11 12.71
C PHE A 135 -4.49 -54.29 12.01
N THR A 136 -3.19 -54.21 11.68
CA THR A 136 -2.50 -55.35 11.07
C THR A 136 -2.28 -56.47 12.10
N PRO A 137 -2.59 -57.73 11.77
CA PRO A 137 -2.32 -58.85 12.64
C PRO A 137 -0.86 -58.91 13.07
N LYS A 138 -0.62 -59.18 14.36
CA LYS A 138 0.72 -59.28 14.94
C LYS A 138 1.40 -60.59 14.50
N ASP A 139 2.71 -60.54 14.27
CA ASP A 139 3.57 -61.72 14.07
C ASP A 139 2.98 -62.77 13.10
N VAL A 140 2.66 -62.37 11.86
CA VAL A 140 2.13 -63.25 10.81
C VAL A 140 3.20 -64.20 10.23
N PRO A 141 3.21 -65.50 10.59
CA PRO A 141 4.19 -66.44 10.07
C PRO A 141 3.96 -66.66 8.58
N GLY A 142 4.98 -66.43 7.74
CA GLY A 142 4.87 -66.61 6.29
C GLY A 142 4.05 -65.54 5.57
N GLY A 143 3.69 -64.43 6.22
CA GLY A 143 3.07 -63.27 5.58
C GLY A 143 1.55 -63.36 5.37
N PHE A 144 0.91 -64.46 5.76
CA PHE A 144 -0.56 -64.60 5.73
C PHE A 144 -1.11 -64.85 7.15
N PRO A 145 -2.23 -64.22 7.54
CA PRO A 145 -2.90 -64.52 8.80
C PRO A 145 -3.37 -65.97 8.88
N VAL A 146 -3.13 -66.61 10.02
CA VAL A 146 -3.49 -68.00 10.26
C VAL A 146 -4.78 -68.04 11.06
N LEU A 147 -5.74 -68.84 10.59
CA LEU A 147 -7.03 -69.00 11.26
C LEU A 147 -6.97 -70.11 12.32
N ASP A 148 -7.80 -69.98 13.35
CA ASP A 148 -8.10 -71.02 14.32
C ASP A 148 -9.14 -72.02 13.77
N GLU A 149 -9.44 -73.08 14.53
CA GLU A 149 -10.42 -74.13 14.17
C GLU A 149 -11.85 -73.58 13.99
N LYS A 150 -12.10 -72.33 14.41
CA LYS A 150 -13.39 -71.63 14.31
C LYS A 150 -13.40 -70.60 13.17
N GLY A 151 -12.34 -70.54 12.36
CA GLY A 151 -12.21 -69.63 11.22
C GLY A 151 -11.91 -68.18 11.61
N LYS A 152 -11.50 -67.90 12.84
CA LYS A 152 -11.08 -66.57 13.32
C LYS A 152 -9.56 -66.44 13.33
N LEU A 153 -9.05 -65.22 13.35
CA LEU A 153 -7.61 -64.99 13.56
C LEU A 153 -7.17 -65.59 14.90
N LYS A 154 -6.00 -66.24 14.92
CA LYS A 154 -5.42 -66.72 16.18
C LYS A 154 -5.18 -65.58 17.17
N SER A 155 -5.36 -65.85 18.46
CA SER A 155 -5.20 -64.88 19.55
C SER A 155 -3.86 -64.16 19.51
N ASP A 156 -2.80 -64.89 19.16
CA ASP A 156 -1.42 -64.41 19.16
C ASP A 156 -1.16 -63.41 18.01
N GLN A 157 -2.07 -63.39 17.03
CA GLN A 157 -2.04 -62.50 15.86
C GLN A 157 -3.02 -61.32 16.00
N LEU A 158 -3.75 -61.21 17.10
CA LEU A 158 -4.60 -60.05 17.34
C LEU A 158 -3.72 -58.84 17.68
N PRO A 159 -4.00 -57.64 17.12
CA PRO A 159 -3.32 -56.41 17.52
C PRO A 159 -3.48 -56.15 19.03
N ASN A 160 -2.44 -55.63 19.70
CA ASN A 160 -2.43 -55.40 21.17
C ASN A 160 -3.74 -54.77 21.68
N ASP A 161 -4.38 -55.44 22.64
CA ASP A 161 -5.73 -55.22 23.19
C ASP A 161 -6.02 -53.83 23.82
N THR A 162 -5.11 -52.86 23.78
CA THR A 162 -5.28 -51.58 24.50
C THR A 162 -6.11 -50.53 23.74
N ALA A 163 -6.68 -50.82 22.56
CA ALA A 163 -7.46 -49.82 21.82
C ALA A 163 -8.80 -50.29 21.24
N ILE A 164 -9.14 -51.58 21.33
CA ILE A 164 -10.52 -52.01 21.09
C ILE A 164 -11.23 -51.93 22.43
N GLY A 165 -11.53 -50.69 22.83
CA GLY A 165 -12.43 -50.41 23.94
C GLY A 165 -13.75 -51.11 23.70
N ILE A 166 -13.88 -52.28 24.32
CA ILE A 166 -15.03 -52.83 25.00
C ILE A 166 -16.16 -51.79 25.10
N GLU A 167 -17.00 -51.73 24.08
CA GLU A 167 -18.37 -51.21 24.19
C GLU A 167 -19.41 -52.29 23.85
N LEU A 168 -19.04 -53.56 24.03
CA LEU A 168 -20.01 -54.61 24.38
C LEU A 168 -20.31 -54.55 25.88
N LEU A 169 -20.70 -53.36 26.37
CA LEU A 169 -21.28 -53.21 27.69
C LEU A 169 -22.73 -53.73 27.64
N LYS A 170 -22.93 -54.91 28.21
CA LYS A 170 -24.14 -55.30 28.96
C LYS A 170 -25.46 -55.37 28.19
N ILE A 171 -25.59 -56.31 27.24
CA ILE A 171 -26.91 -56.86 26.90
C ILE A 171 -26.84 -58.38 27.05
N THR A 172 -26.85 -58.87 28.28
CA THR A 172 -27.29 -60.23 28.69
C THR A 172 -27.01 -60.43 30.18
N SER A 173 -27.85 -59.84 31.03
CA SER A 173 -28.26 -60.39 32.34
C SER A 173 -29.14 -59.36 33.04
N LEU A 174 -30.36 -59.19 32.53
CA LEU A 174 -31.53 -58.83 33.31
C LEU A 174 -32.69 -59.59 32.67
N TYR A 175 -33.35 -60.41 33.50
CA TYR A 175 -34.24 -61.54 33.23
C TYR A 175 -33.55 -62.87 32.94
#